data_AF-A0A3D2JSI9-F1
#
_entry.id   AF-A0A3D2JSI9-F1
#
_cell.length_a   1.000
_cell.length_b   1.000
_cell.length_c   1.000
_cell.angle_alpha   90.00
_cell.angle_beta   90.00
_cell.angle_gamma   90.00
#
_symmetry.space_group_name_H-M   'P 1'
#
loop_
_entity.id
_entity.type
_entity.pdbx_description
1 polymer ?
#
loop_
_entity_poly.entity_id
_entity_poly.type
_entity_poly.pdbx_seq_one_letter_code
_entity_poly.pdbx_strand_id
1 'polypeptide(L)'
;PPGLEDMTSQLKSMFSNMNTGRKRSRRLTVKAALKVLKDEEAAKLINEDEIKNRAIEAAEQTGIVFIDEIDKVTNQHDAGSASVSREGVQRDLLPLIEGSTVSTKYGSIKTDHIL
;
A
#
# COMPACT_ATOMS: atom_id res chain seq x y z
N PRO A 1 7.77 1.64 23.52
CA PRO A 1 6.92 0.66 22.83
C PRO A 1 6.86 0.97 21.33
N PRO A 2 6.96 -0.05 20.45
CA PRO A 2 7.12 0.13 19.00
C PRO A 2 5.97 0.89 18.30
N GLY A 3 4.79 0.99 18.90
CA GLY A 3 3.68 1.81 18.36
C GLY A 3 3.81 3.32 18.58
N LEU A 4 4.72 3.77 19.44
CA LEU A 4 4.92 5.20 19.74
C LEU A 4 5.79 5.88 18.66
N GLU A 5 6.72 5.13 18.05
CA GLU A 5 7.60 5.65 17.00
C GLU A 5 6.85 5.96 15.71
N ASP A 6 5.91 5.11 15.29
CA ASP A 6 5.04 5.35 14.13
C ASP A 6 4.10 6.55 14.32
N MET A 7 3.53 6.73 15.52
CA MET A 7 2.74 7.93 15.83
C MET A 7 3.59 9.21 15.75
N THR A 8 4.84 9.17 16.21
CA THR A 8 5.72 10.35 16.15
C THR A 8 6.17 10.68 14.73
N SER A 9 6.35 9.68 13.86
CA SER A 9 6.71 9.88 12.46
C SER A 9 5.55 10.54 11.69
N GLN A 10 4.32 10.08 11.95
CA GLN A 10 3.10 10.61 11.35
C GLN A 10 2.82 12.05 11.80
N LEU A 11 3.00 12.37 13.09
CA LEU A 11 2.89 13.74 13.62
C LEU A 11 3.95 14.67 13.00
N LYS A 12 5.21 14.24 12.90
CA LYS A 12 6.26 15.05 12.24
C LYS A 12 5.95 15.35 10.78
N SER A 13 5.36 14.40 10.06
CA SER A 13 4.92 14.59 8.67
C SER A 13 3.78 15.63 8.59
N MET A 14 2.82 15.58 9.51
CA MET A 14 1.75 16.57 9.59
C MET A 14 2.25 17.98 9.94
N PHE A 15 3.17 18.12 10.90
CA PHE A 15 3.78 19.41 11.25
C PHE A 15 4.63 20.00 10.13
N SER A 16 5.32 19.16 9.37
CA SER A 16 6.08 19.60 8.19
C SER A 16 5.14 20.13 7.11
N ASN A 17 4.03 19.42 6.82
CA ASN A 17 3.03 19.84 5.84
C ASN A 17 2.29 21.14 6.18
N MET A 18 2.25 21.54 7.46
CA MET A 18 1.63 22.80 7.88
C MET A 18 2.53 24.03 7.67
N ASN A 19 3.84 23.84 7.49
CA ASN A 19 4.82 24.93 7.32
C ASN A 19 5.33 25.08 5.87
N THR A 20 4.78 24.32 4.91
CA THR A 20 5.24 24.25 3.50
C THR A 20 4.87 25.47 2.64
N GLY A 21 4.05 26.40 3.13
CA GLY A 21 3.61 27.56 2.34
C GLY A 21 4.65 28.67 2.15
N ARG A 22 5.76 28.68 2.90
CA ARG A 22 6.77 29.75 2.84
C ARG A 22 7.94 29.37 1.92
N LYS A 23 7.92 29.87 0.68
CA LYS A 23 9.09 29.84 -0.21
C LYS A 23 10.21 30.69 0.37
N ARG A 24 11.40 30.10 0.54
CA ARG A 24 12.61 30.80 1.02
C ARG A 24 13.51 31.15 -0.17
N SER A 25 13.85 32.43 -0.32
CA SER A 25 14.79 32.85 -1.36
C SER A 25 16.20 32.35 -1.06
N ARG A 26 16.86 31.79 -2.08
CA ARG A 26 18.26 31.33 -2.01
C ARG A 26 18.97 31.63 -3.33
N ARG A 27 20.24 32.02 -3.24
CA ARG A 27 21.07 32.30 -4.42
C ARG A 27 21.73 31.01 -4.91
N LEU A 28 21.56 30.70 -6.19
CA LEU A 28 22.05 29.49 -6.85
C LEU A 28 22.61 29.85 -8.23
N THR A 29 23.44 28.98 -8.81
CA THR A 29 23.78 29.08 -10.24
C THR A 29 22.57 28.70 -11.09
N VAL A 30 22.47 29.25 -12.31
CA VAL A 30 21.36 28.95 -13.23
C VAL A 30 21.22 27.43 -13.47
N LYS A 31 22.34 26.72 -13.63
CA LYS A 31 22.36 25.25 -13.81
C LYS A 31 21.73 24.52 -12.62
N ALA A 32 22.03 24.93 -11.39
CA ALA A 32 21.47 24.32 -10.19
C ALA A 32 19.98 24.69 -10.00
N ALA A 33 19.62 25.95 -10.25
CA ALA A 33 18.25 26.44 -10.17
C ALA A 33 17.31 25.69 -11.13
N LEU A 34 17.78 25.39 -12.36
CA LEU A 34 16.99 24.66 -13.34
C LEU A 34 16.59 23.27 -12.85
N LYS A 35 17.49 22.55 -12.16
CA LYS A 35 17.17 21.24 -11.59
C LYS A 35 16.10 21.35 -10.51
N VAL A 36 16.30 22.26 -9.56
CA VAL A 36 15.36 22.50 -8.45
C VAL A 36 13.97 22.87 -8.97
N LEU A 37 13.88 23.81 -9.91
CA LEU A 37 12.60 24.25 -10.45
C LEU A 37 11.90 23.13 -11.22
N LYS A 38 12.64 22.30 -11.96
CA LYS A 38 12.07 21.12 -12.62
C LYS A 38 11.45 20.15 -11.62
N ASP A 39 12.17 19.86 -10.53
CA ASP A 39 11.68 18.95 -9.49
C ASP A 39 10.43 19.54 -8.79
N GLU A 40 10.43 20.86 -8.52
CA GLU A 40 9.28 21.56 -7.92
C GLU A 40 8.04 21.59 -8.84
N GLU A 41 8.19 21.87 -10.13
CA GLU A 41 7.07 21.86 -11.06
C GLU A 41 6.58 20.43 -11.35
N ALA A 42 7.49 19.45 -11.45
CA ALA A 42 7.13 18.05 -11.60
C ALA A 42 6.26 17.56 -10.44
N ALA A 43 6.59 17.95 -9.21
CA ALA A 43 5.78 17.59 -8.03
C ALA A 43 4.35 18.15 -8.09
N LYS A 44 4.14 19.33 -8.69
CA LYS A 44 2.79 19.91 -8.84
C LYS A 44 1.96 19.24 -9.93
N LEU A 45 2.61 18.58 -10.90
CA LEU A 45 1.94 17.84 -11.96
C LEU A 45 1.42 16.48 -11.48
N ILE A 46 1.80 16.05 -10.27
CA ILE A 46 1.35 14.80 -9.67
C ILE A 46 -0.02 15.03 -9.02
N ASN A 47 -1.04 14.35 -9.55
CA ASN A 47 -2.33 14.23 -8.87
C ASN A 47 -2.35 12.92 -8.07
N GLU A 48 -2.17 13.03 -6.76
CA GLU A 48 -2.13 11.85 -5.88
C GLU A 48 -3.45 11.05 -5.88
N ASP A 49 -4.59 11.72 -6.02
CA ASP A 49 -5.90 11.05 -5.99
C ASP A 49 -6.14 10.26 -7.27
N GLU A 50 -5.72 10.81 -8.41
CA GLU A 50 -5.75 10.09 -9.68
C GLU A 50 -4.83 8.86 -9.66
N ILE A 51 -3.63 8.98 -9.09
CA ILE A 51 -2.70 7.86 -8.96
C ILE A 51 -3.27 6.77 -8.04
N LYS A 52 -3.88 7.15 -6.91
CA LYS A 52 -4.53 6.18 -6.00
C LYS A 52 -5.66 5.43 -6.71
N ASN A 53 -6.53 6.14 -7.42
CA ASN A 53 -7.63 5.53 -8.15
C ASN A 53 -7.13 4.56 -9.23
N ARG A 54 -6.13 4.96 -10.01
CA ARG A 54 -5.50 4.07 -11.02
C ARG A 54 -4.83 2.85 -10.40
N ALA A 55 -4.20 3.02 -9.22
CA ALA A 55 -3.57 1.90 -8.52
C ALA A 55 -4.61 0.90 -7.99
N ILE A 56 -5.75 1.37 -7.47
CA ILE A 56 -6.87 0.52 -7.07
C ILE A 56 -7.40 -0.23 -8.29
N GLU A 57 -7.70 0.47 -9.38
CA GLU A 57 -8.21 -0.14 -10.61
C GLU A 57 -7.24 -1.19 -11.18
N ALA A 58 -5.94 -0.90 -11.21
CA ALA A 58 -4.93 -1.85 -11.67
C ALA A 58 -4.85 -3.09 -10.76
N ALA A 59 -4.94 -2.91 -9.44
CA ALA A 59 -4.94 -4.01 -8.49
C ALA A 59 -6.20 -4.88 -8.64
N GLU A 60 -7.37 -4.28 -8.81
CA GLU A 60 -8.63 -5.01 -9.00
C GLU A 60 -8.64 -5.77 -10.34
N GLN A 61 -8.24 -5.13 -11.45
CA GLN A 61 -8.43 -5.68 -12.81
C GLN A 61 -7.28 -6.57 -13.29
N THR A 62 -6.06 -6.35 -12.80
CA THR A 62 -4.85 -7.02 -13.30
C THR A 62 -3.93 -7.53 -12.19
N GLY A 63 -4.39 -7.46 -10.94
CA GLY A 63 -3.64 -7.97 -9.79
C GLY A 63 -3.43 -9.47 -9.89
N ILE A 64 -2.26 -9.92 -9.44
CA ILE A 64 -1.89 -11.34 -9.36
C ILE A 64 -1.35 -11.63 -7.96
N VAL A 65 -1.89 -12.64 -7.30
CA VAL A 65 -1.45 -13.13 -6.00
C VAL A 65 -0.93 -14.55 -6.15
N PHE A 66 0.37 -14.74 -5.92
CA PHE A 66 0.97 -16.06 -5.86
C PHE A 66 1.05 -16.56 -4.42
N ILE A 67 0.39 -17.68 -4.12
CA ILE A 67 0.46 -18.34 -2.82
C ILE A 67 1.43 -19.52 -2.92
N ASP A 68 2.62 -19.33 -2.35
CA ASP A 68 3.64 -20.38 -2.29
C ASP A 68 3.34 -21.38 -1.15
N GLU A 69 3.87 -22.60 -1.29
CA GLU A 69 3.75 -23.69 -0.30
C GLU A 69 2.30 -23.96 0.18
N ILE A 70 1.30 -23.74 -0.70
CA ILE A 70 -0.11 -24.01 -0.41
C ILE A 70 -0.35 -25.48 -0.03
N ASP A 71 0.50 -26.38 -0.51
CA ASP A 71 0.52 -27.80 -0.17
C ASP A 71 0.72 -28.06 1.32
N LYS A 72 1.40 -27.17 2.05
CA LYS A 72 1.59 -27.30 3.51
C LYS A 72 0.32 -27.08 4.31
N VAL A 73 -0.68 -26.41 3.72
CA VAL A 73 -1.97 -26.14 4.37
C VAL A 73 -3.09 -27.02 3.84
N THR A 74 -2.96 -27.63 2.66
CA THR A 74 -3.90 -28.64 2.13
C THR A 74 -3.54 -30.04 2.68
N ASN A 75 -4.43 -30.66 3.45
CA ASN A 75 -4.12 -31.83 4.28
C ASN A 75 -3.50 -33.06 3.56
N GLN A 76 -2.64 -33.78 4.30
CA GLN A 76 -2.40 -35.22 4.20
C GLN A 76 -2.96 -35.86 5.50
N HIS A 77 -4.13 -36.49 5.42
CA HIS A 77 -4.72 -37.56 6.26
C HIS A 77 -4.60 -37.64 7.80
N ASP A 78 -3.93 -36.73 8.53
CA ASP A 78 -3.74 -36.88 9.98
C ASP A 78 -4.77 -36.09 10.80
N ALA A 79 -5.70 -36.82 11.44
CA ALA A 79 -6.65 -36.30 12.42
C ALA A 79 -5.94 -36.02 13.76
N GLY A 80 -5.38 -34.81 13.91
CA GLY A 80 -4.71 -34.34 15.13
C GLY A 80 -4.80 -32.82 15.30
N SER A 81 -4.42 -32.27 16.46
CA SER A 81 -4.59 -30.84 16.80
C SER A 81 -3.95 -29.84 15.82
N ALA A 82 -2.92 -30.24 15.06
CA ALA A 82 -2.29 -29.43 14.03
C ALA A 82 -3.18 -29.25 12.77
N SER A 83 -4.18 -30.10 12.55
CA SER A 83 -5.09 -30.01 11.40
C SER A 83 -6.01 -28.80 11.48
N VAL A 84 -6.45 -28.44 12.69
CA VAL A 84 -7.37 -27.30 12.93
C VAL A 84 -6.73 -25.97 12.54
N SER A 85 -5.42 -25.80 12.79
CA SER A 85 -4.70 -24.59 12.41
C SER A 85 -4.52 -24.46 10.89
N ARG A 86 -4.36 -25.59 10.17
CA ARG A 86 -4.19 -25.59 8.71
C ARG A 86 -5.51 -25.31 8.00
N GLU A 87 -6.60 -25.90 8.48
CA GLU A 87 -7.95 -25.64 8.00
C GLU A 87 -8.38 -24.19 8.24
N GLY A 88 -7.96 -23.60 9.37
CA GLY A 88 -8.16 -22.18 9.66
C GLY A 88 -7.57 -21.27 8.59
N VAL A 89 -6.34 -21.55 8.13
CA VAL A 89 -5.69 -20.77 7.06
C VAL A 89 -6.48 -20.87 5.75
N GLN A 90 -6.94 -22.05 5.38
CA GLN A 90 -7.76 -22.22 4.18
C GLN A 90 -9.07 -21.42 4.28
N ARG A 91 -9.78 -21.55 5.41
CA ARG A 91 -11.05 -20.84 5.63
C ARG A 91 -10.86 -19.32 5.58
N ASP A 92 -9.75 -18.82 6.12
CA ASP A 92 -9.46 -17.40 6.14
C ASP A 92 -9.00 -16.88 4.75
N LEU A 93 -8.48 -17.75 3.88
CA LEU A 93 -8.19 -17.44 2.48
C LEU A 93 -9.44 -17.45 1.57
N LEU A 94 -10.49 -18.21 1.91
CA LEU A 94 -11.70 -18.34 1.08
C LEU A 94 -12.30 -16.98 0.67
N PRO A 95 -12.51 -16.00 1.57
CA PRO A 95 -13.10 -14.71 1.17
C PRO A 95 -12.26 -13.96 0.12
N LEU A 96 -10.94 -14.14 0.11
CA LEU A 96 -10.07 -13.49 -0.87
C LEU A 96 -10.25 -14.10 -2.26
N ILE A 97 -10.42 -15.42 -2.33
CA ILE A 97 -10.57 -16.18 -3.59
C ILE A 97 -12.01 -16.11 -4.11
N GLU A 98 -13.01 -16.13 -3.23
CA GLU A 98 -14.44 -16.07 -3.59
C GLU A 98 -14.90 -14.66 -3.99
N GLY A 99 -14.09 -13.64 -3.68
CA GLY A 99 -14.42 -12.24 -3.88
C GLY A 99 -14.83 -11.56 -2.58
N SER A 100 -14.02 -10.61 -2.12
CA SER A 100 -14.31 -9.77 -0.96
C SER A 100 -13.79 -8.36 -1.16
N THR A 101 -14.24 -7.45 -0.30
CA THR A 101 -13.70 -6.09 -0.24
C THR A 101 -12.72 -5.95 0.92
N VAL A 102 -11.47 -5.61 0.61
CA VAL A 102 -10.40 -5.40 1.59
C VAL A 102 -10.08 -3.92 1.70
N SER A 103 -10.04 -3.40 2.94
CA SER A 103 -9.69 -2.00 3.20
C SER A 103 -8.18 -1.82 3.27
N THR A 104 -7.65 -0.85 2.51
CA THR A 104 -6.24 -0.49 2.52
C THR A 104 -6.05 1.00 2.81
N LYS A 105 -4.82 1.43 3.07
CA LYS A 105 -4.47 2.85 3.22
C LYS A 105 -4.70 3.70 1.96
N TYR A 106 -4.89 3.06 0.79
CA TYR A 106 -5.12 3.73 -0.48
C TYR A 106 -6.61 3.76 -0.88
N GLY A 107 -7.43 2.90 -0.28
CA GLY A 107 -8.85 2.74 -0.58
C GLY A 107 -9.30 1.28 -0.39
N SER A 108 -10.57 1.03 -0.62
CA SER A 108 -11.12 -0.32 -0.65
C SER A 108 -10.80 -1.00 -1.98
N ILE A 109 -10.42 -2.27 -1.95
CA ILE A 109 -10.09 -3.09 -3.12
C ILE A 109 -11.02 -4.30 -3.14
N LYS A 110 -11.65 -4.56 -4.29
CA LYS A 110 -12.42 -5.77 -4.56
C LYS A 110 -11.53 -6.86 -5.16
N THR A 111 -11.59 -8.07 -4.63
CA THR A 111 -10.72 -9.17 -5.07
C THR A 111 -11.29 -10.03 -6.19
N ASP A 112 -12.53 -9.75 -6.64
CA ASP A 112 -13.30 -10.54 -7.60
C ASP A 112 -12.60 -10.86 -8.93
N HIS A 113 -11.62 -10.03 -9.33
CA HIS A 113 -10.90 -10.15 -10.62
C HIS A 113 -9.38 -10.30 -10.44
N ILE A 114 -8.92 -10.49 -9.21
CA ILE A 114 -7.52 -10.76 -8.92
C ILE A 114 -7.23 -12.23 -9.26
N LEU A 115 -6.15 -12.47 -10.00
CA LEU A 115 -5.66 -13.81 -10.34
C LEU A 115 -4.89 -14.46 -9.18
#